data_AF-A0A2S9GCY5-F1
#
_entry.id   AF-A0A2S9GCY5-F1
#
_cell.length_a   1.000
_cell.length_b   1.000
_cell.length_c   1.000
_cell.angle_alpha   90.00
_cell.angle_beta   90.00
_cell.angle_gamma   90.00
#
_symmetry.space_group_name_H-M   'P 1'
#
loop_
_entity.id
_entity.type
_entity.pdbx_description
1 polymer ?
#
loop_
_entity_poly.entity_id
_entity_poly.type
_entity_poly.pdbx_seq_one_letter_code
_entity_poly.pdbx_strand_id
1 'polypeptide(L)' 'AIQQPLVDQRAELNDILIRLPEALKIIGRAGGVYGDFFNFYAGDVSLMLNGLQPGGPVRTVRVWSQPSGRCAPK' A
#
# COMPACT_ATOMS: atom_id res chain seq x y z
N ALA A 1 -12.85 -6.44 35.92
CA ALA A 1 -13.98 -6.47 34.95
C ALA A 1 -13.55 -6.03 33.56
N ILE A 2 -12.76 -4.95 33.39
CA ILE A 2 -12.40 -4.41 32.05
C ILE A 2 -11.59 -5.41 31.20
N GLN A 3 -10.79 -6.28 31.82
CA GLN A 3 -9.92 -7.23 31.12
C GLN A 3 -10.53 -8.62 30.94
N GLN A 4 -11.68 -8.90 31.55
CA GLN A 4 -12.33 -10.22 31.48
C GLN A 4 -12.48 -10.75 30.05
N PRO A 5 -12.91 -9.94 29.06
CA PRO A 5 -13.01 -10.41 27.68
C PRO A 5 -11.69 -10.93 27.09
N LEU A 6 -10.55 -10.32 27.46
CA LEU A 6 -9.23 -10.76 27.02
C LEU A 6 -8.78 -12.05 27.72
N VAL A 7 -9.20 -12.24 28.98
CA VAL A 7 -8.94 -13.46 29.74
C VAL A 7 -9.78 -14.62 29.18
N ASP A 8 -11.05 -14.36 28.86
CA ASP A 8 -11.96 -15.33 28.26
C ASP A 8 -11.48 -15.77 26.86
N GLN A 9 -10.85 -14.85 26.12
CA GLN A 9 -10.31 -15.07 24.77
C GLN A 9 -8.79 -15.30 24.75
N ARG A 10 -8.20 -15.73 25.87
CA ARG A 10 -6.74 -15.85 26.03
C ARG A 10 -6.06 -16.66 24.91
N ALA A 11 -6.70 -17.72 24.43
CA ALA A 11 -6.13 -18.57 23.37
C ALA A 11 -6.02 -17.85 22.03
N GLU A 12 -7.06 -17.10 21.65
CA GLU A 12 -7.09 -16.29 20.42
C GLU A 12 -6.10 -15.13 20.50
N LEU A 13 -6.06 -14.43 21.63
CA LEU A 13 -5.07 -13.39 21.88
C LEU A 13 -3.64 -13.93 21.75
N ASN A 14 -3.38 -15.11 22.32
CA ASN A 14 -2.07 -15.75 22.22
C ASN A 14 -1.70 -16.12 20.77
N ASP A 15 -2.64 -16.65 19.98
CA ASP A 15 -2.40 -16.95 18.56
C ASP A 15 -2.06 -15.68 17.75
N ILE A 16 -2.80 -14.58 17.97
CA ILE A 16 -2.52 -13.29 17.34
C ILE A 16 -1.11 -12.81 17.71
N LEU A 17 -0.75 -12.84 18.99
CA LEU A 17 0.56 -12.38 19.45
C LEU A 17 1.71 -13.20 18.87
N ILE A 18 1.51 -14.50 18.64
CA ILE A 18 2.51 -15.38 18.01
C ILE A 18 2.69 -15.04 16.53
N ARG A 19 1.61 -14.76 15.80
CA ARG A 19 1.64 -14.52 14.34
C ARG A 19 1.99 -13.08 13.98
N LEU A 20 1.71 -12.13 14.87
CA LEU A 20 1.87 -10.70 14.63
C LEU A 20 3.29 -10.31 14.16
N PRO A 21 4.40 -10.80 14.76
CA PRO A 21 5.74 -10.43 14.31
C PRO A 21 6.05 -10.86 12.87
N GLU A 22 5.54 -12.02 12.44
CA GLU A 22 5.71 -12.49 11.07
C GLU A 22 4.90 -11.63 10.08
N ALA A 23 3.63 -11.35 10.41
CA ALA A 23 2.79 -10.48 9.61
C ALA A 23 3.41 -9.08 9.43
N LEU A 24 3.96 -8.50 10.50
CA LEU A 24 4.64 -7.20 10.45
C LEU A 24 5.91 -7.25 9.59
N LYS A 25 6.68 -8.36 9.61
CA LYS A 25 7.84 -8.56 8.72
C LYS A 25 7.42 -8.63 7.25
N ILE A 26 6.33 -9.34 6.96
CA ILE A 26 5.78 -9.45 5.60
C ILE A 26 5.37 -8.06 5.09
N ILE A 27 4.59 -7.31 5.88
CA ILE A 27 4.18 -5.94 5.53
C ILE A 27 5.40 -5.05 5.32
N GLY A 28 6.38 -5.12 6.23
CA GLY A 28 7.62 -4.35 6.13
C GLY A 28 8.46 -4.67 4.89
N ARG A 29 8.39 -5.91 4.37
CA ARG A 29 9.09 -6.30 3.13
C ARG A 29 8.28 -6.02 1.86
N ALA A 30 6.95 -6.15 1.92
CA ALA A 30 6.09 -6.07 0.75
C ALA A 30 5.73 -4.62 0.35
N GLY A 31 5.76 -3.68 1.29
CA GLY A 31 5.41 -2.29 1.01
C GLY A 31 6.10 -1.27 1.89
N GLY A 32 7.18 -1.68 2.58
CA GLY A 32 8.11 -0.83 3.32
C GLY A 32 7.49 0.29 4.16
N VAL A 33 7.37 0.02 5.46
CA VAL A 33 7.25 1.03 6.53
C VAL A 33 8.01 2.30 6.14
N TYR A 34 7.26 3.35 5.77
CA TYR A 34 7.76 4.69 5.40
C TYR A 34 9.11 4.70 4.66
N GLY A 35 9.12 4.32 3.38
CA GLY A 35 10.26 4.57 2.51
C GLY A 35 10.53 3.57 1.38
N ASP A 36 9.53 2.79 0.98
CA ASP A 36 9.66 1.88 -0.15
C ASP A 36 9.88 2.62 -1.48
N PHE A 37 10.51 1.91 -2.43
CA PHE A 37 10.87 2.32 -3.79
C PHE A 37 9.78 3.15 -4.48
N PHE A 38 8.51 2.79 -4.28
CA PHE A 38 7.37 3.49 -4.86
C PHE A 38 7.27 4.96 -4.45
N ASN A 39 7.58 5.32 -3.20
CA ASN A 39 7.52 6.72 -2.75
C ASN A 39 8.76 7.54 -3.18
N PHE A 40 9.93 6.90 -3.36
CA PHE A 40 11.19 7.60 -3.66
C PHE A 40 11.61 7.58 -5.14
N TYR A 41 11.19 6.56 -5.90
CA TYR A 41 11.64 6.35 -7.29
C TYR A 41 10.53 6.39 -8.32
N ALA A 42 9.28 6.08 -7.97
CA ALA A 42 8.19 6.41 -8.88
C ALA A 42 8.04 7.93 -8.85
N GLY A 43 8.28 8.61 -9.98
CA GLY A 43 8.01 10.04 -10.12
C GLY A 43 6.66 10.33 -10.77
N ASP A 44 6.15 9.34 -11.50
CA ASP A 44 4.92 9.39 -12.26
C ASP A 44 4.31 7.99 -12.37
N VAL A 45 2.99 7.90 -12.23
CA VAL A 45 2.23 6.68 -12.54
C VAL A 45 1.10 7.06 -13.48
N SER A 46 1.13 6.48 -14.68
CA SER A 46 0.16 6.72 -15.73
C SER A 46 -0.39 5.40 -16.28
N LEU A 47 -1.70 5.33 -16.48
CA LEU A 47 -2.40 4.17 -17.05
C LEU A 47 -2.86 4.49 -18.46
N MET A 48 -2.58 3.62 -19.43
CA MET A 48 -3.13 3.70 -20.78
C MET A 48 -4.38 2.83 -20.85
N LEU A 49 -5.54 3.46 -21.06
CA LEU A 49 -6.84 2.81 -21.04
C LEU A 49 -7.52 3.01 -22.39
N ASN A 50 -8.15 1.97 -22.91
CA ASN A 50 -9.02 2.11 -24.08
C ASN A 50 -10.25 2.94 -23.70
N GLY A 51 -10.72 3.79 -24.62
CA GLY A 51 -11.97 4.51 -24.45
C GLY A 51 -13.17 3.55 -24.33
N LEU A 52 -14.26 4.02 -23.71
CA LEU A 52 -15.48 3.23 -23.47
C LEU A 52 -16.16 2.73 -24.76
N GLN A 53 -15.89 3.37 -25.89
CA GLN A 53 -16.45 3.02 -27.20
C GLN A 53 -15.48 2.13 -27.99
N PRO A 54 -15.96 1.05 -28.64
CA PRO A 54 -15.14 0.26 -29.56
C PRO A 54 -14.54 1.14 -30.67
N GLY A 55 -13.22 1.13 -30.82
CA GLY A 55 -12.50 1.98 -31.79
C GLY A 55 -12.23 3.41 -31.32
N GLY A 56 -12.61 3.77 -30.09
CA GLY A 56 -12.30 5.07 -29.49
C GLY A 56 -10.81 5.24 -29.16
N PRO A 57 -10.34 6.48 -28.96
CA PRO A 57 -8.93 6.76 -28.71
C PRO A 57 -8.46 6.18 -27.37
N VAL A 58 -7.23 5.65 -27.34
CA VAL A 58 -6.53 5.27 -26.10
C VAL A 58 -6.25 6.54 -25.30
N ARG A 59 -6.64 6.55 -24.03
CA ARG A 59 -6.41 7.67 -23.11
C ARG A 59 -5.33 7.31 -22.10
N THR A 60 -4.39 8.22 -21.90
CA THR A 60 -3.42 8.13 -20.81
C THR A 60 -3.98 8.90 -19.62
N VAL A 61 -4.22 8.20 -18.51
CA VAL A 61 -4.71 8.77 -17.26
C VAL A 61 -3.56 8.78 -16.25
N ARG A 62 -3.16 9.98 -15.84
CA ARG A 62 -2.16 10.17 -14.79
C ARG A 62 -2.81 9.92 -13.43
N VAL A 63 -2.38 8.87 -12.73
CA VAL A 63 -2.95 8.44 -11.45
C VAL A 63 -2.24 9.12 -10.28
N TRP A 64 -0.93 9.31 -10.41
CA TRP A 64 -0.12 9.93 -9.37
C TRP A 64 1.10 10.61 -9.97
N SER A 65 1.55 11.68 -9.33
CA SER A 65 2.74 12.41 -9.72
C SER A 65 3.41 13.10 -8.55
N GLN A 66 4.74 13.10 -8.56
CA GLN A 66 5.53 13.84 -7.59
C GLN A 66 5.49 15.36 -7.90
N PRO A 67 4.96 16.21 -6.99
CA PRO A 67 4.80 17.64 -7.25
C PRO A 67 6.09 18.44 -7.05
N SER A 68 7.05 17.94 -6.27
CA SER A 68 8.35 18.58 -5.99
C SER A 68 9.43 17.53 -5.76
N GLY A 69 10.70 17.89 -6.00
CA GLY A 69 11.84 16.99 -5.82
C GLY A 69 12.40 16.44 -7.14
N ARG A 70 12.93 15.22 -7.12
CA ARG A 70 13.75 14.67 -8.22
C ARG A 70 13.04 14.60 -9.57
N CYS A 71 11.77 14.21 -9.57
CA CYS A 71 10.98 13.96 -10.78
C CYS A 71 10.04 15.11 -11.15
N ALA A 72 10.08 16.23 -10.42
CA ALA A 72 9.22 17.38 -10.71
C ALA A 72 9.68 18.08 -12.02
N PRO A 73 8.74 18.60 -12.84
CA PRO A 73 9.07 19.33 -14.06
C PRO A 73 9.95 20.57 -13.77
N LYS A 74 10.88 20.87 -14.67
CA LYS A 74 11.64 22.14 -14.70
C LYS A 74 11.12 23.05 -15.80
#